data_AF-A0A9J5ZFN4-F1
#
_entry.id   AF-A0A9J5ZFN4-F1
#
_cell.length_a   1.000
_cell.length_b   1.000
_cell.length_c   1.000
_cell.angle_alpha   90.00
_cell.angle_beta   90.00
_cell.angle_gamma   90.00
#
_symmetry.space_group_name_H-M   'P 1'
#
loop_
_entity.id
_entity.type
_entity.pdbx_description
1 polymer ?
#
loop_
_entity_poly.entity_id
_entity_poly.type
_entity_poly.pdbx_seq_one_letter_code
_entity_poly.pdbx_strand_id
1 'polypeptide(L)'
;MDKYLREETNIDEDDESKKMILKLSIANIKRNTHLLICHQLDKIQRLINEKMWLVHHIIATDVFKRDRKEVVDEAWRNAILQPCLDIVKRFLKNDDLNIIIE
;
A
#
# COMPACT_ATOMS: atom_id res chain seq x y z
N MET A 1 -7.03 15.26 -12.84
CA MET A 1 -5.79 15.38 -13.62
C MET A 1 -6.08 15.61 -15.08
N ASP A 2 -6.80 14.72 -15.77
CA ASP A 2 -7.18 14.93 -17.18
C ASP A 2 -7.77 16.33 -17.43
N LYS A 3 -8.76 16.75 -16.63
CA LYS A 3 -9.30 18.12 -16.69
C LYS A 3 -8.23 19.22 -16.60
N TYR A 4 -7.29 19.11 -15.64
CA TYR A 4 -6.20 20.09 -15.52
C TYR A 4 -5.33 20.11 -16.78
N LEU A 5 -4.91 18.94 -17.27
CA LEU A 5 -4.01 18.83 -18.42
C LEU A 5 -4.63 19.41 -19.70
N ARG A 6 -5.95 19.33 -19.86
CA ARG A 6 -6.66 19.95 -20.99
C ARG A 6 -6.69 21.48 -20.88
N GLU A 7 -6.97 22.01 -19.70
CA GLU A 7 -7.08 23.46 -19.47
C GLU A 7 -5.71 24.16 -19.32
N GLU A 8 -4.66 23.41 -18.96
CA GLU A 8 -3.30 23.97 -18.83
C GLU A 8 -2.80 24.55 -20.15
N THR A 9 -3.11 23.89 -21.28
CA THR A 9 -2.75 24.36 -22.63
C THR A 9 -3.67 25.44 -23.18
N ASN A 10 -4.76 25.76 -22.49
CA ASN A 10 -5.72 26.76 -22.92
C ASN A 10 -5.14 28.18 -22.68
N ILE A 11 -4.90 28.92 -23.75
CA ILE A 11 -4.29 30.27 -23.69
C ILE A 11 -5.30 31.31 -23.18
N ASP A 12 -6.60 31.04 -23.33
CA ASP A 12 -7.68 31.96 -22.93
C ASP A 12 -8.02 31.85 -21.43
N GLU A 13 -7.60 30.77 -20.76
CA GLU A 13 -7.86 30.54 -19.35
C GLU A 13 -6.81 31.24 -18.46
N ASP A 14 -7.26 31.97 -17.44
CA ASP A 14 -6.37 32.71 -16.55
C ASP A 14 -5.58 31.80 -15.59
N ASP A 15 -4.43 32.29 -15.13
CA ASP A 15 -3.51 31.53 -14.28
C ASP A 15 -4.11 31.14 -12.92
N GLU A 16 -5.02 31.93 -12.35
CA GLU A 16 -5.66 31.60 -11.07
C GLU A 16 -6.69 30.48 -11.24
N SER A 17 -7.44 30.50 -12.34
CA SER A 17 -8.35 29.40 -12.69
C SER A 17 -7.59 28.09 -12.95
N LYS A 18 -6.45 28.14 -13.66
CA LYS A 18 -5.55 26.98 -13.85
C LYS A 18 -5.02 26.44 -12.51
N LYS A 19 -4.56 27.32 -11.61
CA LYS A 19 -4.13 26.93 -10.25
C LYS A 19 -5.26 26.29 -9.44
N MET A 20 -6.49 26.79 -9.57
CA MET A 20 -7.65 26.22 -8.89
C MET A 20 -7.96 24.80 -9.40
N ILE A 21 -7.95 24.60 -10.71
CA ILE A 21 -8.18 23.29 -11.33
C ILE A 21 -7.07 22.29 -10.96
N LEU A 22 -5.81 22.75 -10.86
CA LEU A 22 -4.69 21.95 -10.38
C LEU A 22 -4.89 21.50 -8.94
N LYS A 23 -5.20 22.44 -8.03
CA LYS A 23 -5.46 22.14 -6.61
C LYS A 23 -6.59 21.12 -6.46
N LEU A 24 -7.69 21.31 -7.19
CA LEU A 24 -8.81 20.38 -7.19
C LEU A 24 -8.40 19.00 -7.73
N SER A 25 -7.62 18.96 -8.81
CA SER A 25 -7.11 17.72 -9.38
C SER A 25 -6.22 16.95 -8.40
N ILE A 26 -5.32 17.63 -7.69
CA ILE A 26 -4.46 17.02 -6.65
C ILE A 26 -5.31 16.49 -5.49
N ALA A 27 -6.28 17.27 -5.02
CA ALA A 27 -7.18 16.85 -3.94
C ALA A 27 -7.98 15.59 -4.34
N ASN A 28 -8.48 15.56 -5.58
CA ASN A 28 -9.20 14.41 -6.12
C ASN A 28 -8.30 13.17 -6.23
N ILE A 29 -7.04 13.30 -6.67
CA ILE A 29 -6.10 12.18 -6.69
C ILE A 29 -5.90 11.62 -5.28
N LYS A 30 -5.61 12.48 -4.30
CA LYS A 30 -5.43 12.06 -2.90
C LYS A 30 -6.67 11.34 -2.35
N ARG A 31 -7.87 11.88 -2.60
CA ARG A 31 -9.14 11.28 -2.18
C ARG A 31 -9.36 9.92 -2.86
N ASN A 32 -9.12 9.82 -4.16
CA ASN A 32 -9.31 8.59 -4.91
C ASN A 32 -8.33 7.50 -4.46
N THR A 33 -7.06 7.86 -4.20
CA THR A 33 -6.07 6.93 -3.63
C THR A 33 -6.51 6.43 -2.25
N HIS A 34 -7.02 7.30 -1.38
CA HIS A 34 -7.53 6.90 -0.07
C HIS A 34 -8.71 5.92 -0.19
N LEU A 35 -9.70 6.22 -1.05
CA LEU A 35 -10.84 5.34 -1.30
C LEU A 35 -10.39 3.98 -1.88
N LEU A 36 -9.43 3.98 -2.79
CA LEU A 36 -8.87 2.75 -3.35
C LEU A 36 -8.25 1.88 -2.25
N ILE A 37 -7.48 2.47 -1.34
CA ILE A 37 -6.86 1.76 -0.21
C ILE A 37 -7.94 1.16 0.71
N CYS A 38 -9.01 1.91 1.03
CA CYS A 38 -10.14 1.38 1.80
C CYS A 38 -10.77 0.16 1.11
N HIS A 39 -11.06 0.25 -0.20
CA HIS A 39 -11.62 -0.89 -0.94
C HIS A 39 -10.68 -2.09 -1.03
N GLN A 40 -9.36 -1.86 -1.10
CA GLN A 40 -8.37 -2.94 -1.08
C GLN A 40 -8.36 -3.64 0.29
N LEU A 41 -8.41 -2.88 1.38
CA LEU A 41 -8.49 -3.42 2.73
C LEU A 41 -9.76 -4.28 2.91
N ASP A 42 -10.91 -3.77 2.47
CA ASP A 42 -12.17 -4.53 2.51
C ASP A 42 -12.05 -5.85 1.73
N LYS A 43 -11.47 -5.82 0.52
CA LYS A 43 -11.25 -7.04 -0.28
C LYS A 43 -10.36 -8.05 0.44
N ILE A 44 -9.28 -7.61 1.08
CA ILE A 44 -8.39 -8.48 1.85
C ILE A 44 -9.14 -9.08 3.05
N GLN A 45 -9.89 -8.27 3.80
CA GLN A 45 -10.69 -8.75 4.93
C GLN A 45 -11.71 -9.79 4.50
N ARG A 46 -12.32 -9.63 3.31
CA ARG A 46 -13.23 -10.65 2.75
C ARG A 46 -12.52 -11.94 2.38
N LEU A 47 -11.31 -11.89 1.83
CA LEU A 47 -10.52 -13.11 1.60
C LEU A 47 -10.24 -13.85 2.90
N ILE A 48 -9.92 -13.12 3.98
CA ILE A 48 -9.66 -13.72 5.29
C ILE A 48 -10.95 -14.29 5.90
N ASN A 49 -12.02 -13.50 5.95
CA ASN A 49 -13.22 -13.84 6.73
C ASN A 49 -14.25 -14.67 5.97
N GLU A 50 -14.46 -14.41 4.67
CA GLU A 50 -15.45 -15.13 3.86
C GLU A 50 -14.84 -16.36 3.19
N LYS A 51 -13.56 -16.29 2.80
CA LYS A 51 -12.87 -17.40 2.12
C LYS A 51 -11.99 -18.22 3.06
N MET A 52 -11.90 -17.84 4.34
CA MET A 52 -11.09 -18.52 5.35
C MET A 52 -9.63 -18.69 4.94
N TRP A 53 -9.10 -17.73 4.17
CA TRP A 53 -7.70 -17.78 3.76
C TRP A 53 -6.81 -17.59 4.99
N LEU A 54 -5.89 -18.55 5.20
CA LEU A 54 -4.86 -18.43 6.20
C LEU A 54 -3.82 -17.40 5.73
N VAL A 55 -3.97 -16.16 6.21
CA VAL A 55 -3.08 -15.04 5.87
C VAL A 55 -2.28 -14.64 7.10
N HIS A 56 -0.96 -14.54 6.95
CA HIS A 56 -0.10 -13.96 7.98
C HIS A 56 -0.08 -12.43 7.87
N HIS A 57 -0.56 -11.73 8.90
CA HIS A 57 -0.59 -10.26 8.92
C HIS A 57 0.76 -9.67 9.36
N ILE A 58 1.35 -8.82 8.52
CA ILE A 58 2.61 -8.11 8.79
C ILE A 58 2.30 -6.63 8.98
N ILE A 59 2.62 -6.08 10.16
CA ILE A 59 2.29 -4.71 10.53
C ILE A 59 3.46 -3.78 10.18
N ALA A 60 3.30 -2.99 9.12
CA ALA A 60 4.29 -2.02 8.65
C ALA A 60 4.10 -0.61 9.23
N THR A 61 3.09 -0.38 10.09
CA THR A 61 2.66 0.95 10.54
C THR A 61 3.81 1.81 11.09
N ASP A 62 4.67 1.24 11.93
CA ASP A 62 5.74 2.01 12.57
C ASP A 62 6.90 2.34 11.63
N VAL A 63 7.02 1.66 10.49
CA VAL A 63 7.96 2.00 9.42
C VAL A 63 7.55 3.33 8.77
N PHE A 64 6.25 3.50 8.52
CA PHE A 64 5.71 4.71 7.88
C PHE A 64 5.57 5.91 8.81
N LYS A 65 5.71 5.73 10.13
CA LYS A 65 5.75 6.84 11.11
C LYS A 65 7.13 7.48 11.29
N ARG A 66 8.18 6.88 10.72
CA ARG A 66 9.57 7.31 10.91
C ARG A 66 10.01 8.20 9.74
N ASP A 67 10.56 9.38 10.05
CA ASP A 67 10.96 10.36 9.02
C ASP A 67 12.44 10.26 8.60
N ARG A 68 13.28 9.58 9.39
CA ARG A 68 14.72 9.43 9.11
C ARG A 68 15.00 8.11 8.40
N LYS A 69 15.62 8.18 7.22
CA LYS A 69 15.90 7.03 6.34
C LYS A 69 16.59 5.86 7.06
N GLU A 70 17.64 6.12 7.83
CA GLU A 70 18.37 5.07 8.58
C GLU A 70 17.47 4.36 9.60
N VAL A 71 16.59 5.12 10.26
CA VAL A 71 15.63 4.62 11.26
C VAL A 71 14.48 3.86 10.57
N VAL A 72 14.16 4.20 9.32
CA VAL A 72 13.19 3.51 8.45
C VAL A 72 13.73 2.16 7.97
N ASP A 73 15.00 2.09 7.54
CA ASP A 73 15.62 0.85 7.05
C ASP A 73 15.71 -0.21 8.15
N GLU A 74 16.10 0.20 9.36
CA GLU A 74 16.11 -0.69 10.53
C GLU A 74 14.68 -1.14 10.90
N ALA A 75 13.72 -0.22 10.93
CA ALA A 75 12.32 -0.55 11.20
C ALA A 75 11.76 -1.54 10.18
N TRP A 76 12.07 -1.34 8.90
CA TRP A 76 11.66 -2.23 7.82
C TRP A 76 12.24 -3.63 8.03
N ARG A 77 13.54 -3.72 8.32
CA ARG A 77 14.21 -5.00 8.56
C ARG A 77 13.55 -5.77 9.71
N ASN A 78 13.27 -5.09 10.82
CA ASN A 78 12.77 -5.72 12.03
C ASN A 78 11.26 -6.01 12.00
N ALA A 79 10.45 -5.07 11.50
CA ALA A 79 8.99 -5.18 11.52
C ALA A 79 8.42 -5.94 10.31
N ILE A 80 9.15 -6.02 9.20
CA ILE A 80 8.65 -6.61 7.94
C ILE A 80 9.54 -7.76 7.48
N LEU A 81 10.82 -7.50 7.21
CA LEU A 81 11.69 -8.48 6.55
C LEU A 81 11.89 -9.74 7.41
N GLN A 82 12.30 -9.59 8.68
CA GLN A 82 12.56 -10.75 9.53
C GLN A 82 11.30 -11.59 9.79
N PRO A 83 10.14 -11.03 10.15
CA PRO A 83 8.91 -11.79 10.27
C PRO A 83 8.54 -12.56 9.01
N CYS A 84 8.65 -11.95 7.82
CA CYS A 84 8.39 -12.61 6.55
C CYS A 84 9.36 -13.79 6.31
N LEU A 85 10.65 -13.59 6.55
CA LEU A 85 11.65 -14.65 6.41
C LEU A 85 11.37 -15.82 7.35
N ASP A 86 10.97 -15.55 8.58
CA ASP A 86 10.68 -16.61 9.56
C ASP A 86 9.41 -17.40 9.21
N ILE A 87 8.37 -16.73 8.69
CA ILE A 87 7.16 -17.39 8.17
C ILE A 87 7.54 -18.32 7.01
N VAL A 88 8.30 -17.83 6.03
CA VAL A 88 8.71 -18.62 4.86
C VAL A 88 9.61 -19.79 5.26
N LYS A 89 10.56 -19.59 6.19
CA LYS A 89 11.41 -20.68 6.70
C LYS A 89 10.57 -21.78 7.37
N ARG A 90 9.55 -21.43 8.15
CA ARG A 90 8.66 -22.41 8.79
C ARG A 90 7.82 -23.16 7.76
N PHE A 91 7.29 -22.45 6.77
CA PHE A 91 6.54 -23.03 5.67
C PHE A 91 7.38 -24.10 4.95
N LEU A 92 8.60 -23.75 4.51
CA LEU A 92 9.50 -24.67 3.82
C LEU A 92 9.89 -25.90 4.67
N LYS A 93 10.13 -25.72 5.97
CA LYS A 93 10.46 -26.84 6.88
C LYS A 93 9.29 -27.80 7.10
N ASN A 94 8.06 -27.29 7.09
CA ASN A 94 6.87 -28.14 7.24
C ASN A 94 6.61 -28.97 5.97
N ASP A 95 6.97 -28.45 4.79
CA ASP A 95 6.94 -29.21 3.54
C ASP A 95 7.95 -30.36 3.55
N ASP A 96 9.17 -30.14 4.08
CA ASP A 96 10.17 -31.21 4.23
C ASP A 96 9.69 -32.37 5.12
N LEU A 97 8.91 -32.08 6.17
CA LEU A 97 8.34 -33.11 7.05
C LEU A 97 7.18 -33.88 6.39
N ASN A 98 6.43 -33.26 5.49
CA ASN A 98 5.38 -33.93 4.73
C ASN A 98 5.94 -34.85 3.63
N ILE A 99 7.11 -34.52 3.07
CA ILE A 99 7.81 -35.35 2.06
C ILE A 99 8.43 -36.62 2.68
N ILE A 100 8.77 -36.60 3.98
CA ILE A 100 9.38 -37.76 4.67
C ILE A 100 8.34 -38.80 5.12
N ILE A 101 7.05 -38.43 5.12
CA ILE A 101 5.95 -39.28 5.61
C ILE A 101 5.16 -39.96 4.47
N GLU A 102 5.42 -39.61 3.20
CA GLU A 102 4.98 -40.37 2.00
C GLU A 102 6.04 -41.41 1.56
#